data_AF-A0A5R2MX98-F1
#
_entry.id   AF-A0A5R2MX98-F1
#
_cell.length_a   1.000
_cell.length_b   1.000
_cell.length_c   1.000
_cell.angle_alpha   90.00
_cell.angle_beta   90.00
_cell.angle_gamma   90.00
#
_symmetry.space_group_name_H-M   'P 1'
#
loop_
_entity.id
_entity.type
_entity.pdbx_description
1 polymer ?
#
loop_
_entity_poly.entity_id
_entity_poly.type
_entity_poly.pdbx_seq_one_letter_code
_entity_poly.pdbx_strand_id
1 'polypeptide(L)'
;AEGLSFAMASPARYAKAMRGAGFADVTVRDCNPWYREVARGELERLKGPLYPAVAAVVGAAYVDKNIRTWEAMQKVLDSGEHRPTHLRGSKPDAKR
;
A
#
# COMPACT_ATOMS: atom_id res chain seq x y z
N ALA A 1 -17.95 13.74 -8.72
CA ALA A 1 -17.01 12.98 -7.89
C ALA A 1 -16.42 11.89 -8.75
N GLU A 2 -15.14 11.98 -9.14
CA GLU A 2 -14.46 10.89 -9.82
C GLU A 2 -14.40 9.71 -8.83
N GLY A 3 -15.03 8.58 -9.19
CA GLY A 3 -15.29 7.40 -8.34
C GLY A 3 -14.05 6.62 -7.87
N LEU A 4 -13.03 7.33 -7.38
CA LEU A 4 -11.77 6.81 -6.85
C LEU A 4 -11.80 6.73 -5.31
N SER A 5 -12.98 6.61 -4.69
CA SER A 5 -13.05 6.36 -3.25
C SER A 5 -12.55 4.95 -2.97
N PHE A 6 -11.30 4.82 -2.54
CA PHE A 6 -10.77 3.56 -2.06
C PHE A 6 -11.53 3.15 -0.79
N ALA A 7 -12.37 2.13 -0.89
CA ALA A 7 -13.03 1.51 0.26
C ALA A 7 -12.06 0.54 0.95
N MET A 8 -11.03 1.11 1.60
CA MET A 8 -10.07 0.32 2.36
C MET A 8 -10.72 -0.27 3.62
N ALA A 9 -10.29 -1.46 4.00
CA ALA A 9 -10.73 -2.15 5.21
C ALA A 9 -9.55 -2.79 5.93
N SER A 10 -9.73 -3.08 7.22
CA SER A 10 -8.71 -3.76 8.01
C SER A 10 -8.44 -5.17 7.47
N PRO A 11 -7.22 -5.72 7.66
CA PRO A 11 -6.91 -7.10 7.30
C PRO A 11 -7.87 -8.13 7.91
N ALA A 12 -8.31 -7.89 9.14
CA ALA A 12 -9.26 -8.75 9.83
C ALA A 12 -10.62 -8.78 9.12
N ARG A 13 -11.09 -7.65 8.60
CA ARG A 13 -12.35 -7.57 7.83
C ARG A 13 -12.25 -8.37 6.54
N TYR A 14 -11.15 -8.25 5.80
CA TYR A 14 -10.94 -9.05 4.59
C TYR A 14 -10.81 -10.55 4.90
N ALA A 15 -10.05 -10.93 5.92
CA ALA A 15 -9.91 -12.33 6.31
C ALA A 15 -11.24 -12.96 6.73
N LYS A 16 -12.09 -12.19 7.44
CA LYS A 16 -13.46 -12.61 7.77
C LYS A 16 -14.31 -12.80 6.51
N ALA A 17 -14.23 -11.87 5.55
CA ALA A 17 -14.96 -11.98 4.29
C ALA A 17 -14.51 -13.20 3.48
N MET A 18 -13.20 -13.48 3.40
CA MET A 18 -12.68 -14.67 2.72
C MET A 18 -13.20 -15.96 3.34
N ARG A 19 -13.17 -16.09 4.68
CA ARG A 19 -13.74 -17.26 5.36
C ARG A 19 -15.25 -17.38 5.12
N GLY A 20 -15.98 -16.27 5.16
CA GLY A 20 -17.41 -16.24 4.85
C GLY A 20 -17.74 -16.66 3.41
N ALA A 21 -16.82 -16.43 2.48
CA ALA A 21 -16.93 -16.86 1.08
C ALA A 21 -16.47 -18.31 0.83
N GLY A 22 -16.09 -19.05 1.87
CA GLY A 22 -15.69 -20.46 1.77
C GLY A 22 -14.22 -20.70 1.42
N PHE A 23 -13.36 -19.68 1.54
CA PHE A 23 -11.92 -19.91 1.46
C PHE A 23 -11.41 -20.59 2.74
N ALA A 24 -10.64 -21.67 2.56
CA ALA A 24 -9.83 -22.32 3.56
C ALA A 24 -8.41 -21.73 3.58
N ASP A 25 -7.63 -22.11 4.60
CA ASP A 25 -6.20 -21.76 4.76
C ASP A 25 -5.91 -20.25 4.61
N VAL A 26 -6.83 -19.42 5.12
CA VAL A 26 -6.73 -17.97 4.99
C VAL A 26 -5.56 -17.45 5.82
N THR A 27 -4.51 -16.99 5.14
CA THR A 27 -3.33 -16.37 5.73
C THR A 27 -3.32 -14.87 5.47
N VAL A 28 -2.87 -14.12 6.47
CA VAL A 28 -2.76 -12.67 6.45
C VAL A 28 -1.33 -12.32 6.83
N ARG A 29 -0.62 -11.62 5.94
CA ARG A 29 0.74 -11.14 6.20
C ARG A 29 0.74 -9.62 6.15
N ASP A 30 0.89 -9.01 7.32
CA ASP A 30 1.13 -7.57 7.42
C ASP A 30 2.47 -7.23 6.77
N CYS A 31 2.42 -6.47 5.68
CA CYS A 31 3.60 -6.01 4.96
C CYS A 31 3.97 -4.56 5.33
N ASN A 32 3.21 -3.90 6.21
CA ASN A 32 3.49 -2.53 6.62
C ASN A 32 4.89 -2.36 7.25
N PRO A 33 5.39 -3.24 8.14
CA PRO A 33 6.72 -3.06 8.73
C PRO A 33 7.85 -3.02 7.71
N TRP A 34 7.74 -3.79 6.62
CA TRP A 34 8.70 -3.76 5.52
C TRP A 34 8.45 -2.55 4.61
N TYR A 35 7.20 -2.36 4.19
CA TYR A 35 6.87 -1.35 3.19
C TYR A 35 7.10 0.08 3.68
N ARG A 36 6.86 0.37 4.97
CA ARG A 36 7.12 1.70 5.54
C ARG A 36 8.59 2.11 5.43
N GLU A 37 9.53 1.16 5.47
CA GLU A 37 10.96 1.42 5.37
C GLU A 37 11.38 1.57 3.90
N VAL A 38 10.79 0.77 3.00
CA VAL A 38 10.95 0.92 1.54
C VAL A 38 10.48 2.30 1.09
N ALA A 39 9.25 2.68 1.45
CA ALA A 39 8.66 3.97 1.10
C ALA A 39 9.50 5.14 1.62
N ARG A 40 10.04 5.03 2.84
CA ARG A 40 10.95 6.02 3.42
C ARG A 40 12.22 6.16 2.60
N GLY A 41 12.88 5.04 2.26
CA GLY A 41 14.08 5.05 1.44
C GLY A 41 13.86 5.62 0.04
N GLU A 42 12.72 5.30 -0.59
CA GLU A 42 12.34 5.85 -1.88
C GLU A 42 12.08 7.36 -1.82
N LEU A 43 11.38 7.84 -0.78
CA LEU A 43 11.13 9.25 -0.56
C LEU A 43 12.44 10.03 -0.35
N GLU A 44 13.37 9.52 0.46
CA GLU A 44 14.68 10.17 0.67
C GLU A 44 15.49 10.24 -0.62
N ARG A 45 15.47 9.18 -1.43
CA ARG A 45 16.12 9.18 -2.75
C ARG A 45 15.50 10.19 -3.70
N LEU A 46 14.17 10.30 -3.72
CA LEU A 46 13.44 11.25 -4.56
C LEU A 46 13.68 12.71 -4.14
N LYS A 47 13.81 12.97 -2.83
CA LYS A 47 14.19 14.28 -2.28
C LYS A 47 15.65 14.65 -2.55
N GLY A 48 16.53 13.66 -2.62
CA GLY A 48 17.96 13.86 -2.81
C GLY A 48 18.42 13.50 -4.23
N PRO A 49 19.22 12.43 -4.39
CA PRO A 49 20.00 12.18 -5.60
C PRO A 49 19.16 11.94 -6.87
N LEU A 50 17.90 11.50 -6.75
CA LEU A 50 17.05 11.29 -7.92
C LEU A 50 16.32 12.57 -8.38
N TYR A 51 16.23 13.60 -7.54
CA TYR A 51 15.46 14.80 -7.85
C TYR A 51 15.85 15.43 -9.20
N PRO A 52 17.14 15.71 -9.50
CA PRO A 52 17.49 16.43 -10.72
C PRO A 52 17.14 15.65 -11.98
N ALA A 53 17.40 14.34 -11.97
CA ALA A 53 17.12 13.46 -13.11
C ALA A 53 15.62 13.31 -13.36
N VAL A 54 14.82 13.15 -12.32
CA VAL A 54 13.36 13.03 -12.45
C VAL A 54 12.74 14.37 -12.86
N ALA A 55 13.15 15.47 -12.23
CA ALA A 55 12.65 16.82 -12.56
C ALA A 55 12.96 17.22 -14.00
N ALA A 56 14.09 16.78 -14.57
CA ALA A 56 14.41 17.00 -15.98
C ALA A 56 13.43 16.30 -16.95
N VAL A 57 12.79 15.19 -16.52
CA VAL A 57 11.86 14.42 -17.35
C VAL A 57 10.41 14.88 -17.17
N VAL A 58 9.97 15.12 -15.93
CA VAL A 58 8.55 15.40 -15.62
C VAL A 58 8.27 16.79 -15.07
N GLY A 59 9.31 17.61 -14.88
CA GLY A 59 9.22 18.97 -14.34
C GLY A 59 9.24 19.03 -12.81
N ALA A 60 9.93 20.03 -12.27
CA ALA A 60 10.12 20.22 -10.83
C ALA A 60 8.79 20.31 -10.05
N ALA A 61 7.82 21.07 -10.56
CA ALA A 61 6.52 21.22 -9.91
C ALA A 61 5.77 19.88 -9.72
N TYR A 62 5.94 18.95 -10.65
CA TYR A 62 5.38 17.61 -10.54
C TYR A 62 6.09 16.78 -9.46
N VAL A 63 7.42 16.83 -9.42
CA VAL A 63 8.22 16.14 -8.40
C VAL A 63 7.90 16.67 -7.01
N ASP A 64 7.85 18.00 -6.83
CA ASP A 64 7.54 18.64 -5.56
C ASP A 64 6.15 18.24 -5.05
N LYS A 65 5.16 18.17 -5.96
CA LYS A 65 3.82 17.68 -5.62
C LYS A 65 3.87 16.24 -5.13
N ASN A 66 4.60 15.36 -5.82
CA ASN A 66 4.72 13.95 -5.44
C ASN A 66 5.42 13.78 -4.09
N ILE A 67 6.49 14.54 -3.82
CA ILE A 67 7.18 14.53 -2.52
C ILE A 67 6.19 14.87 -1.40
N ARG A 68 5.39 15.93 -1.55
CA ARG A 68 4.37 16.30 -0.55
C ARG A 68 3.35 15.19 -0.30
N THR A 69 2.88 14.53 -1.37
CA THR A 69 1.96 13.39 -1.26
C THR A 69 2.61 12.21 -0.54
N TRP A 70 3.86 11.88 -0.85
CA TRP A 70 4.58 10.78 -0.23
C TRP A 70 4.96 11.05 1.23
N GLU A 71 5.24 12.30 1.60
CA GLU A 71 5.41 12.70 3.00
C GLU A 71 4.13 12.48 3.82
N ALA A 72 2.96 12.77 3.24
CA ALA A 72 1.68 12.46 3.88
C ALA A 72 1.45 10.94 3.96
N MET A 73 1.77 10.20 2.89
CA MET A 73 1.71 8.74 2.88
C MET A 73 2.59 8.11 3.97
N GLN A 74 3.82 8.61 4.16
CA GLN A 74 4.72 8.09 5.19
C GLN A 74 4.12 8.21 6.60
N LYS A 75 3.43 9.32 6.91
CA LYS A 75 2.77 9.51 8.22
C LYS A 75 1.71 8.45 8.49
N VAL A 76 0.90 8.11 7.48
CA VAL A 76 -0.16 7.07 7.63
C VAL A 76 0.39 5.64 7.59
N LEU A 77 1.56 5.41 6.98
CA LEU A 77 2.31 4.16 7.09
C LEU A 77 2.92 3.99 8.48
N ASP A 78 3.48 5.07 9.03
CA ASP A 78 4.10 5.11 10.36
C ASP A 78 3.05 4.89 11.47
N SER A 79 1.87 5.53 11.37
CA SER A 79 0.75 5.29 12.28
C SER A 79 0.09 3.92 12.09
N GLY A 80 0.28 3.32 10.91
CA GLY A 80 -0.40 2.10 10.52
C GLY A 80 -1.88 2.29 10.23
N GLU A 81 -2.31 3.48 9.81
CA GLU A 81 -3.64 3.71 9.24
C GLU A 81 -3.71 3.15 7.81
N HIS A 82 -2.65 3.35 7.03
CA HIS A 82 -2.46 2.66 5.76
C HIS A 82 -1.54 1.46 5.98
N ARG A 83 -2.04 0.24 5.77
CA ARG A 83 -1.28 -1.00 6.04
C ARG A 83 -1.38 -1.98 4.87
N PRO A 84 -0.43 -1.95 3.93
CA PRO A 84 -0.34 -2.96 2.89
C PRO A 84 -0.29 -4.36 3.51
N THR A 85 -1.18 -5.23 3.05
CA THR A 85 -1.36 -6.56 3.63
C THR A 85 -1.59 -7.57 2.53
N HIS A 86 -0.81 -8.66 2.56
CA HIS A 86 -1.06 -9.80 1.69
C HIS A 86 -2.09 -10.71 2.32
N LEU A 87 -3.10 -11.08 1.53
CA LEU A 87 -4.11 -12.06 1.87
C LEU A 87 -4.01 -13.22 0.89
N ARG A 88 -4.07 -14.45 1.39
CA ARG A 88 -4.09 -15.67 0.58
C ARG A 88 -5.07 -16.66 1.20
N GLY A 89 -5.79 -17.40 0.37
CA GLY A 89 -6.62 -18.53 0.77
C GLY A 89 -6.83 -19.47 -0.42
N SER A 90 -7.27 -20.69 -0.14
CA SER A 90 -7.62 -21.71 -1.14
C SER A 90 -9.12 -21.97 -1.08
N LYS A 91 -9.78 -22.15 -2.23
CA LYS A 91 -11.15 -22.69 -2.21
C LYS A 91 -11.02 -24.20 -2.26
N PRO A 92 -11.53 -24.95 -1.27
CA PRO A 92 -11.54 -26.39 -1.38
C PRO A 92 -12.38 -26.78 -2.60
N ASP A 93 -11.91 -27.75 -3.38
CA ASP A 93 -12.73 -28.34 -4.44
C ASP A 93 -14.04 -28.81 -3.80
N ALA A 94 -15.16 -28.29 -4.31
CA ALA A 94 -16.45 -28.90 -4.00
C ALA A 94 -16.33 -30.33 -4.52
N LYS A 95 -16.21 -31.31 -3.61
CA LYS A 95 -16.17 -32.72 -4.00
C LYS A 95 -17.31 -32.98 -5.00
N ARG A 96 -16.92 -33.47 -6.18
CA ARG A 96 -17.80 -34.11 -7.17
C ARG A 96 -18.63 -35.21 -6.52
#